data_AF-A0A7X9CC42-F1
#
_entry.id   AF-A0A7X9CC42-F1
#
_cell.length_a   1.000
_cell.length_b   1.000
_cell.length_c   1.000
_cell.angle_alpha   90.00
_cell.angle_beta   90.00
_cell.angle_gamma   90.00
#
_symmetry.space_group_name_H-M   'P 1'
#
loop_
_entity.id
_entity.type
_entity.pdbx_description
1 polymer ?
#
loop_
_entity_poly.entity_id
_entity_poly.type
_entity_poly.pdbx_seq_one_letter_code
_entity_poly.pdbx_strand_id
1 'polypeptide(L)'
;MTSHHAHRQPPLKDLPPPRRLPREATNLVPPGEIIAESKRAILRRLVRGLWAPGLVLLGLWYLLLVLYVVGASPAFWFLSLLASLGEPAFFRMAVAELGFTGSGLTMAFLFGPAAATLLSLATAPAVPALIAGMQPRRYLTEARFQAEVSTRVTAVLMLLPVLVVLVAPLTVVLGLPQPWSGLGAGPLSSWCLALGVLPLAWVLVRRFVPASRLLGIIDAAALQTTARIDPDLDRRHEAAQQVREQDRRHLPPHLGTPALTAAATPRGALVALARIARAGLVWVLPAAAGTGWLLFGITDFVTVLVGISTMDLTEVASPLRWQQAVVGAPIAALVILCIALTPALAVPLAATQRDQVRDLRSYEDWATRARLNPWEARVVGLTGWLSAAWALLGTVLAAILLQLLQVATAFSWVALSLIALVIVPLLGFAAAAGMRSGLRDVLYGPAGGYMRRRSPYALVAPDIGARADRAKDPAVRAALRKRLQAEGGDHTLEIFDLDAAGERLWVDDSEPGATDTAVRAADLARGHLPDFGGEGSQLTGGGQEQGAPPRHSIPDSVTGLREPRP
;
A
#
# COMPACT_ATOMS: atom_id res chain seq x y z
N MET A 1 -12.11 -24.58 -30.34
CA MET A 1 -12.27 -26.00 -30.72
C MET A 1 -11.26 -26.80 -29.92
N THR A 2 -11.71 -27.65 -28.99
CA THR A 2 -10.86 -28.52 -28.16
C THR A 2 -10.83 -29.91 -28.79
N SER A 3 -9.65 -30.48 -29.02
CA SER A 3 -9.49 -31.77 -29.70
C SER A 3 -10.16 -32.93 -28.93
N HIS A 4 -10.76 -33.86 -29.68
CA HIS A 4 -11.50 -35.03 -29.16
C HIS A 4 -10.61 -36.11 -28.49
N HIS A 5 -9.29 -35.90 -28.40
CA HIS A 5 -8.32 -36.88 -27.89
C HIS A 5 -7.45 -36.41 -26.72
N ALA A 6 -7.78 -35.29 -26.06
CA ALA A 6 -7.11 -34.94 -24.81
C ALA A 6 -7.50 -35.95 -23.72
N HIS A 7 -6.60 -36.88 -23.38
CA HIS A 7 -6.74 -37.76 -22.23
C HIS A 7 -7.20 -36.97 -21.00
N ARG A 8 -8.35 -37.33 -20.42
CA ARG A 8 -8.86 -36.71 -19.19
C ARG A 8 -7.88 -37.04 -18.07
N GLN A 9 -7.02 -36.08 -17.74
CA GLN A 9 -6.11 -36.20 -16.61
C GLN A 9 -6.92 -36.44 -15.32
N PRO A 10 -6.45 -37.36 -14.44
CA PRO A 10 -7.12 -37.61 -13.17
C PRO A 10 -7.09 -36.36 -12.29
N PRO A 11 -8.09 -36.18 -11.41
CA PRO A 11 -8.14 -35.03 -10.53
C PRO A 11 -6.99 -35.02 -9.53
N LEU A 12 -6.53 -33.82 -9.20
CA LEU A 12 -5.37 -33.58 -8.36
C LEU A 12 -5.75 -33.64 -6.87
N LYS A 13 -6.00 -34.87 -6.37
CA LYS A 13 -6.51 -35.09 -5.01
C LYS A 13 -5.42 -35.21 -3.92
N ASP A 14 -4.25 -35.74 -4.27
CA ASP A 14 -3.24 -36.23 -3.31
C ASP A 14 -1.85 -35.61 -3.44
N LEU A 15 -1.78 -34.38 -3.95
CA LEU A 15 -0.52 -33.64 -4.00
C LEU A 15 -0.03 -33.30 -2.57
N PRO A 16 1.29 -33.25 -2.34
CA PRO A 16 1.79 -32.77 -1.07
C PRO A 16 1.40 -31.29 -0.87
N PRO A 17 1.11 -30.85 0.37
CA PRO A 17 0.86 -29.44 0.64
C PRO A 17 2.07 -28.60 0.20
N PRO A 18 1.86 -27.33 -0.21
CA PRO A 18 2.95 -26.50 -0.70
C PRO A 18 4.01 -26.34 0.39
N ARG A 19 5.27 -26.64 0.05
CA ARG A 19 6.39 -26.58 1.00
C ARG A 19 6.65 -25.13 1.42
N ARG A 20 6.79 -24.90 2.73
CA ARG A 20 7.20 -23.60 3.28
C ARG A 20 8.71 -23.43 3.18
N LEU A 21 9.13 -22.22 2.84
CA LEU A 21 10.53 -21.83 2.81
C LEU A 21 11.01 -21.46 4.23
N PRO A 22 12.26 -21.76 4.59
CA PRO A 22 12.84 -21.34 5.88
C PRO A 22 12.87 -19.81 5.98
N ARG A 23 12.88 -19.23 7.17
CA ARG A 23 12.97 -17.76 7.31
C ARG A 23 14.40 -17.29 7.00
N GLU A 24 14.54 -16.32 6.09
CA GLU A 24 15.82 -15.64 5.86
C GLU A 24 16.10 -14.65 7.00
N ALA A 25 17.33 -14.67 7.50
CA ALA A 25 17.81 -13.71 8.48
C ALA A 25 18.06 -12.38 7.77
N THR A 26 17.36 -11.31 8.19
CA THR A 26 17.45 -10.01 7.51
C THR A 26 18.82 -9.40 7.64
N ASN A 27 19.53 -9.68 8.74
CA ASN A 27 20.87 -9.17 9.07
C ASN A 27 21.95 -9.65 8.09
N LEU A 28 21.81 -10.82 7.48
CA LEU A 28 22.85 -11.48 6.66
C LEU A 28 22.69 -11.26 5.13
N VAL A 29 21.97 -10.22 4.74
CA VAL A 29 21.75 -9.89 3.32
C VAL A 29 22.96 -9.11 2.76
N PRO A 30 23.48 -9.48 1.56
CA PRO A 30 24.57 -8.76 0.92
C PRO A 30 24.28 -7.27 0.73
N PRO A 31 25.28 -6.38 0.84
CA PRO A 31 25.09 -4.93 0.65
C PRO A 31 24.52 -4.56 -0.72
N GLY A 32 24.93 -5.27 -1.78
CA GLY A 32 24.44 -5.06 -3.15
C GLY A 32 22.94 -5.38 -3.33
N GLU A 33 22.36 -6.20 -2.43
CA GLU A 33 20.93 -6.52 -2.48
C GLU A 33 20.07 -5.54 -1.67
N ILE A 34 20.66 -4.52 -1.05
CA ILE A 34 19.92 -3.50 -0.30
C ILE A 34 19.47 -2.39 -1.27
N ILE A 35 18.23 -1.90 -1.15
CA ILE A 35 17.67 -0.90 -2.07
C ILE A 35 18.15 0.51 -1.75
N ALA A 36 18.05 0.93 -0.48
CA ALA A 36 18.49 2.25 -0.05
C ALA A 36 19.82 2.19 0.72
N GLU A 37 20.52 3.32 0.77
CA GLU A 37 21.78 3.47 1.51
C GLU A 37 21.52 3.59 3.02
N SER A 38 20.48 4.33 3.40
CA SER A 38 20.03 4.49 4.79
C SER A 38 18.57 4.95 4.84
N LYS A 39 17.95 4.87 6.03
CA LYS A 39 16.61 5.43 6.28
C LYS A 39 16.55 6.94 5.96
N ARG A 40 17.64 7.67 6.20
CA ARG A 40 17.77 9.11 5.88
C ARG A 40 17.76 9.37 4.38
N ALA A 41 18.32 8.48 3.56
CA ALA A 41 18.28 8.61 2.10
C ALA A 41 16.84 8.53 1.56
N ILE A 42 16.03 7.59 2.08
CA ILE A 42 14.60 7.49 1.75
C ILE A 42 13.87 8.77 2.14
N LEU A 43 14.12 9.28 3.36
CA LEU A 43 13.49 10.52 3.83
C LEU A 43 13.86 11.73 2.95
N ARG A 44 15.14 11.89 2.59
CA ARG A 44 15.59 12.98 1.71
C ARG A 44 14.88 12.95 0.35
N ARG A 45 14.75 11.76 -0.26
CA ARG A 45 14.04 11.58 -1.54
C ARG A 45 12.55 11.89 -1.39
N LEU A 46 11.93 11.46 -0.29
CA LEU A 46 10.53 11.75 0.01
C LEU A 46 10.30 13.26 0.12
N VAL A 47 11.09 13.95 0.97
CA VAL A 47 10.94 15.40 1.24
C VAL A 47 11.03 16.25 -0.03
N ARG A 48 11.96 15.93 -0.93
CA ARG A 48 12.07 16.60 -2.25
C ARG A 48 10.82 16.44 -3.11
N GLY A 49 10.08 15.36 -2.93
CA GLY A 49 8.84 15.06 -3.66
C GLY A 49 7.55 15.42 -2.91
N LEU A 50 7.61 15.96 -1.68
CA LEU A 50 6.42 16.21 -0.86
C LEU A 50 5.55 17.38 -1.32
N TRP A 51 6.06 18.28 -2.17
CA TRP A 51 5.30 19.44 -2.63
C TRP A 51 4.00 19.03 -3.36
N ALA A 52 4.06 18.01 -4.23
CA ALA A 52 2.92 17.54 -5.00
C ALA A 52 1.82 16.88 -4.16
N PRO A 53 2.11 15.88 -3.30
CA PRO A 53 1.10 15.37 -2.36
C PRO A 53 0.68 16.43 -1.34
N GLY A 54 1.55 17.39 -1.00
CA GLY A 54 1.22 18.54 -0.16
C GLY A 54 0.10 19.41 -0.74
N LEU A 55 0.12 19.69 -2.04
CA LEU A 55 -0.97 20.42 -2.71
C LEU A 55 -2.29 19.63 -2.72
N VAL A 56 -2.23 18.31 -2.90
CA VAL A 56 -3.42 17.45 -2.80
C VAL A 56 -3.99 17.45 -1.39
N LEU A 57 -3.14 17.35 -0.37
CA LEU A 57 -3.55 17.43 1.04
C LEU A 57 -4.12 18.80 1.38
N LEU A 58 -3.54 19.89 0.87
CA LEU A 58 -4.05 21.24 1.04
C LEU A 58 -5.48 21.36 0.47
N GLY A 59 -5.67 20.91 -0.78
CA GLY A 59 -6.99 20.88 -1.40
C GLY A 59 -8.00 20.01 -0.64
N LEU A 60 -7.55 18.85 -0.13
CA LEU A 60 -8.37 17.99 0.73
C LEU A 60 -8.78 18.71 2.01
N TRP A 61 -7.86 19.38 2.71
CA TRP A 61 -8.17 20.09 3.96
C TRP A 61 -9.11 21.28 3.73
N TYR A 62 -8.96 22.00 2.61
CA TYR A 62 -9.94 23.01 2.20
C TYR A 62 -11.31 22.39 1.99
N LEU A 63 -11.39 21.28 1.26
CA LEU A 63 -12.65 20.61 0.99
C LEU A 63 -13.29 20.07 2.28
N LEU A 64 -12.51 19.49 3.19
CA LEU A 64 -13.00 19.04 4.50
C LEU A 64 -13.48 20.21 5.37
N LEU A 65 -12.79 21.36 5.34
CA LEU A 65 -13.24 22.56 6.03
C LEU A 65 -14.56 23.10 5.45
N VAL A 66 -14.70 23.12 4.12
CA VAL A 66 -15.97 23.50 3.47
C VAL A 66 -17.09 22.56 3.90
N LEU A 67 -16.85 21.24 3.87
CA LEU A 67 -17.83 20.25 4.33
C LEU A 67 -18.16 20.40 5.83
N TYR A 68 -17.21 20.82 6.65
CA TYR A 68 -17.45 21.10 8.06
C TYR A 68 -18.36 22.33 8.26
N VAL A 69 -18.09 23.42 7.55
CA VAL A 69 -18.87 24.66 7.66
C VAL A 69 -20.27 24.49 7.06
N VAL A 70 -20.34 23.98 5.82
CA VAL A 70 -21.60 23.73 5.11
C VAL A 70 -22.41 22.64 5.82
N GLY A 71 -21.73 21.70 6.46
CA GLY A 71 -22.35 20.60 7.19
C GLY A 71 -23.26 21.03 8.33
N ALA A 72 -23.19 22.25 8.85
CA ALA A 72 -24.16 22.71 9.85
C ALA A 72 -25.61 22.59 9.35
N SER A 73 -25.87 23.06 8.13
CA SER A 73 -27.07 22.73 7.34
C SER A 73 -26.85 23.13 5.88
N PRO A 74 -26.59 22.17 4.98
CA PRO A 74 -26.39 22.47 3.56
C PRO A 74 -27.54 23.22 2.91
N ALA A 75 -28.80 22.87 3.25
CA ALA A 75 -29.97 23.52 2.69
C ALA A 75 -30.11 24.97 3.19
N PHE A 76 -29.87 25.22 4.48
CA PHE A 76 -29.94 26.57 5.04
C PHE A 76 -28.86 27.48 4.46
N TRP A 77 -27.62 26.99 4.31
CA TRP A 77 -26.55 27.72 3.63
C TRP A 77 -26.91 28.06 2.18
N PHE A 78 -27.44 27.08 1.43
CA PHE A 78 -27.83 27.28 0.05
C PHE A 78 -28.93 28.33 -0.10
N LEU A 79 -30.00 28.24 0.69
CA LEU A 79 -31.09 29.22 0.66
C LEU A 79 -30.62 30.62 1.10
N SER A 80 -29.76 30.69 2.11
CA SER A 80 -29.18 31.96 2.58
C SER A 80 -28.25 32.60 1.55
N LEU A 81 -27.50 31.81 0.79
CA LEU A 81 -26.68 32.28 -0.33
C LEU A 81 -27.54 32.78 -1.50
N LEU A 82 -28.66 32.12 -1.79
CA LEU A 82 -29.61 32.61 -2.80
C LEU A 82 -30.25 33.92 -2.35
N ALA A 83 -30.68 34.01 -1.09
CA ALA A 83 -31.25 35.23 -0.52
C ALA A 83 -30.24 36.38 -0.48
N SER A 84 -28.95 36.08 -0.28
CA SER A 84 -27.90 37.11 -0.23
C SER A 84 -27.61 37.78 -1.57
N LEU A 85 -28.03 37.18 -2.70
CA LEU A 85 -28.01 37.82 -4.00
C LEU A 85 -28.96 39.03 -4.07
N GLY A 86 -30.05 38.99 -3.29
CA GLY A 86 -30.98 40.12 -3.15
C GLY A 86 -30.57 41.06 -2.01
N GLU A 87 -30.23 40.50 -0.84
CA GLU A 87 -29.85 41.30 0.33
C GLU A 87 -28.67 40.66 1.11
N PRO A 88 -27.48 41.29 1.13
CA PRO A 88 -26.26 40.69 1.70
C PRO A 88 -26.31 40.52 3.24
N ALA A 89 -27.33 41.08 3.91
CA ALA A 89 -27.54 40.88 5.34
C ALA A 89 -27.87 39.42 5.69
N PHE A 90 -28.58 38.70 4.81
CA PHE A 90 -28.96 37.30 5.05
C PHE A 90 -27.75 36.37 5.21
N PHE A 91 -26.66 36.62 4.50
CA PHE A 91 -25.43 35.85 4.67
C PHE A 91 -24.81 36.05 6.05
N ARG A 92 -24.81 37.28 6.56
CA ARG A 92 -24.27 37.60 7.90
C ARG A 92 -25.14 37.01 9.01
N MET A 93 -26.46 37.02 8.84
CA MET A 93 -27.39 36.36 9.76
C MET A 93 -27.15 34.86 9.78
N ALA A 94 -27.01 34.21 8.61
CA ALA A 94 -26.78 32.77 8.53
C ALA A 94 -25.49 32.33 9.23
N VAL A 95 -24.41 33.11 9.12
CA VAL A 95 -23.15 32.86 9.84
C VAL A 95 -23.39 32.85 11.36
N ALA A 96 -24.13 33.84 11.89
CA ALA A 96 -24.39 33.96 13.32
C ALA A 96 -25.35 32.87 13.84
N GLU A 97 -26.44 32.60 13.11
CA GLU A 97 -27.44 31.59 13.45
C GLU A 97 -26.87 30.17 13.51
N LEU A 98 -25.90 29.86 12.64
CA LEU A 98 -25.20 28.57 12.65
C LEU A 98 -24.05 28.49 13.65
N GLY A 99 -23.93 29.48 14.56
CA GLY A 99 -22.92 29.49 15.62
C GLY A 99 -21.50 29.79 15.15
N PHE A 100 -21.33 30.35 13.94
CA PHE A 100 -20.03 30.77 13.42
C PHE A 100 -19.80 32.26 13.63
N THR A 101 -18.53 32.66 13.68
CA THR A 101 -18.13 34.07 13.63
C THR A 101 -17.42 34.36 12.31
N GLY A 102 -17.65 35.54 11.74
CA GLY A 102 -17.00 35.94 10.47
C GLY A 102 -15.47 35.95 10.58
N SER A 103 -14.92 36.40 11.70
CA SER A 103 -13.48 36.35 11.98
C SER A 103 -12.99 34.91 12.15
N GLY A 104 -13.73 34.06 12.86
CA GLY A 104 -13.39 32.65 13.05
C GLY A 104 -13.33 31.88 11.73
N LEU A 105 -14.34 32.06 10.86
CA LEU A 105 -14.34 31.48 9.51
C LEU A 105 -13.16 31.98 8.68
N THR A 106 -12.91 33.30 8.68
CA THR A 106 -11.79 33.88 7.94
C THR A 106 -10.45 33.28 8.38
N MET A 107 -10.21 33.21 9.69
CA MET A 107 -8.98 32.60 10.23
C MET A 107 -8.88 31.11 9.91
N ALA A 108 -10.00 30.37 10.00
CA ALA A 108 -10.04 28.95 9.68
C ALA A 108 -9.70 28.69 8.21
N PHE A 109 -10.25 29.45 7.26
CA PHE A 109 -9.95 29.29 5.84
C PHE A 109 -8.55 29.76 5.45
N LEU A 110 -8.00 30.76 6.14
CA LEU A 110 -6.67 31.30 5.84
C LEU A 110 -5.54 30.43 6.40
N PHE A 111 -5.68 29.93 7.64
CA PHE A 111 -4.62 29.21 8.35
C PHE A 111 -4.88 27.73 8.56
N GLY A 112 -6.14 27.31 8.70
CA GLY A 112 -6.52 25.94 9.06
C GLY A 112 -5.97 24.89 8.09
N PRO A 113 -6.31 24.95 6.79
CA PRO A 113 -5.81 24.00 5.79
C PRO A 113 -4.29 23.98 5.67
N ALA A 114 -3.63 25.14 5.76
CA ALA A 114 -2.17 25.25 5.71
C ALA A 114 -1.53 24.54 6.92
N ALA A 115 -1.98 24.84 8.13
CA ALA A 115 -1.50 24.21 9.36
C ALA A 115 -1.75 22.69 9.37
N ALA A 116 -2.96 22.25 8.97
CA ALA A 116 -3.31 20.84 8.91
C ALA A 116 -2.50 20.07 7.85
N THR A 117 -2.18 20.72 6.73
CA THR A 117 -1.27 20.16 5.71
C THR A 117 0.13 20.02 6.26
N LEU A 118 0.67 21.03 6.94
CA LEU A 118 1.99 20.96 7.57
C LEU A 118 2.07 19.83 8.60
N LEU A 119 1.02 19.65 9.43
CA LEU A 119 0.93 18.53 10.38
C LEU A 119 0.86 17.18 9.68
N SER A 120 0.14 17.09 8.56
CA SER A 120 0.06 15.87 7.74
C SER A 120 1.41 15.53 7.10
N LEU A 121 2.18 16.55 6.68
CA LEU A 121 3.52 16.36 6.13
C LEU A 121 4.57 16.07 7.22
N ALA A 122 4.36 16.56 8.44
CA ALA A 122 5.21 16.30 9.59
C ALA A 122 5.25 14.81 10.00
N THR A 123 4.31 13.98 9.52
CA THR A 123 4.34 12.52 9.71
C THR A 123 5.30 11.79 8.76
N ALA A 124 5.79 12.45 7.69
CA ALA A 124 6.70 11.88 6.70
C ALA A 124 7.95 11.17 7.28
N PRO A 125 8.57 11.62 8.39
CA PRO A 125 9.68 10.92 9.04
C PRO A 125 9.35 9.50 9.53
N ALA A 126 8.07 9.14 9.68
CA ALA A 126 7.66 7.77 10.03
C ALA A 126 7.75 6.79 8.83
N VAL A 127 7.76 7.31 7.59
CA VAL A 127 7.74 6.50 6.37
C VAL A 127 8.95 5.55 6.26
N PRO A 128 10.21 5.99 6.46
CA PRO A 128 11.36 5.08 6.39
C PRO A 128 11.28 3.91 7.39
N ALA A 129 10.74 4.13 8.60
CA ALA A 129 10.59 3.07 9.60
C ALA A 129 9.58 2.01 9.16
N LEU A 130 8.45 2.44 8.57
CA LEU A 130 7.41 1.55 8.04
C LEU A 130 7.85 0.78 6.80
N ILE A 131 8.85 1.29 6.08
CA ILE A 131 9.39 0.69 4.87
C ILE A 131 10.59 -0.21 5.15
N ALA A 132 11.46 0.15 6.11
CA ALA A 132 12.75 -0.52 6.34
C ALA A 132 12.62 -2.04 6.54
N GLY A 133 11.60 -2.50 7.27
CA GLY A 133 11.37 -3.92 7.52
C GLY A 133 10.72 -4.71 6.37
N MET A 134 10.48 -4.08 5.22
CA MET A 134 9.92 -4.79 4.06
C MET A 134 10.99 -5.63 3.36
N GLN A 135 10.59 -6.82 2.93
CA GLN A 135 11.42 -7.74 2.15
C GLN A 135 10.83 -7.85 0.74
N PRO A 136 11.45 -7.27 -0.30
CA PRO A 136 10.96 -7.31 -1.68
C PRO A 136 10.71 -8.75 -2.16
N ARG A 137 11.60 -9.69 -1.80
CA ARG A 137 11.52 -11.12 -2.13
C ARG A 137 10.27 -11.83 -1.58
N ARG A 138 9.61 -11.28 -0.55
CA ARG A 138 8.37 -11.88 0.00
C ARG A 138 7.12 -11.57 -0.82
N TYR A 139 7.20 -10.65 -1.78
CA TYR A 139 6.09 -10.29 -2.65
C TYR A 139 6.21 -11.04 -3.98
N LEU A 140 5.13 -11.71 -4.39
CA LEU A 140 5.10 -12.51 -5.64
C LEU A 140 5.45 -11.72 -6.90
N THR A 141 5.14 -10.43 -6.94
CA THR A 141 5.41 -9.59 -8.12
C THR A 141 5.95 -8.23 -7.71
N GLU A 142 6.79 -7.65 -8.57
CA GLU A 142 7.32 -6.29 -8.40
C GLU A 142 6.19 -5.27 -8.24
N ALA A 143 5.15 -5.39 -9.07
CA ALA A 143 3.94 -4.55 -8.98
C ALA A 143 3.29 -4.59 -7.60
N ARG A 144 3.20 -5.76 -6.95
CA ARG A 144 2.63 -5.88 -5.60
C ARG A 144 3.53 -5.26 -4.53
N PHE A 145 4.85 -5.39 -4.67
CA PHE A 145 5.79 -4.76 -3.76
C PHE A 145 5.72 -3.23 -3.86
N GLN A 146 5.80 -2.67 -5.07
CA GLN A 146 5.70 -1.24 -5.31
C GLN A 146 4.32 -0.68 -4.89
N ALA A 147 3.26 -1.45 -5.12
CA ALA A 147 1.93 -1.10 -4.65
C ALA A 147 1.86 -1.03 -3.12
N GLU A 148 2.50 -1.95 -2.41
CA GLU A 148 2.54 -1.95 -0.94
C GLU A 148 3.38 -0.79 -0.39
N VAL A 149 4.55 -0.52 -0.98
CA VAL A 149 5.37 0.66 -0.63
C VAL A 149 4.56 1.94 -0.77
N SER A 150 3.95 2.16 -1.93
CA SER A 150 3.12 3.36 -2.17
C SER A 150 1.91 3.43 -1.23
N THR A 151 1.28 2.29 -0.92
CA THR A 151 0.16 2.22 0.04
C THR A 151 0.60 2.67 1.43
N ARG A 152 1.75 2.20 1.93
CA ARG A 152 2.26 2.58 3.27
C ARG A 152 2.63 4.06 3.34
N VAL A 153 3.28 4.59 2.30
CA VAL A 153 3.64 6.01 2.25
C VAL A 153 2.38 6.88 2.24
N THR A 154 1.41 6.52 1.40
CA THR A 154 0.11 7.22 1.33
C THR A 154 -0.64 7.14 2.66
N ALA A 155 -0.61 5.98 3.33
CA ALA A 155 -1.25 5.79 4.64
C ALA A 155 -0.73 6.76 5.70
N VAL A 156 0.58 7.00 5.74
CA VAL A 156 1.21 7.92 6.69
C VAL A 156 0.78 9.37 6.43
N LEU A 157 0.77 9.78 5.16
CA LEU A 157 0.39 11.13 4.76
C LEU A 157 -1.11 11.40 4.93
N MET A 158 -1.95 10.40 4.69
CA MET A 158 -3.41 10.47 4.82
C MET A 158 -3.90 10.18 6.25
N LEU A 159 -3.01 9.79 7.17
CA LEU A 159 -3.39 9.39 8.53
C LEU A 159 -4.20 10.48 9.24
N LEU A 160 -3.72 11.73 9.22
CA LEU A 160 -4.37 12.83 9.92
C LEU A 160 -5.74 13.17 9.32
N PRO A 161 -5.91 13.38 8.00
CA PRO A 161 -7.24 13.57 7.40
C PRO A 161 -8.22 12.43 7.72
N VAL A 162 -7.76 11.18 7.63
CA VAL A 162 -8.59 10.00 7.93
C VAL A 162 -9.03 10.00 9.40
N LEU A 163 -8.10 10.25 10.33
CA LEU A 163 -8.42 10.31 11.76
C LEU A 163 -9.41 11.43 12.07
N VAL A 164 -9.24 12.63 11.49
CA VAL A 164 -10.17 13.74 11.73
C VAL A 164 -11.58 13.40 11.25
N VAL A 165 -11.74 12.83 10.06
CA VAL A 165 -13.07 12.44 9.54
C VAL A 165 -13.71 11.33 10.38
N LEU A 166 -12.91 10.38 10.90
CA LEU A 166 -13.42 9.29 11.73
C LEU A 166 -13.75 9.71 13.16
N VAL A 167 -13.00 10.65 13.73
CA VAL A 167 -13.16 11.12 15.12
C VAL A 167 -14.15 12.28 15.23
N ALA A 168 -14.39 13.04 14.16
CA ALA A 168 -15.32 14.18 14.19
C ALA A 168 -16.73 13.84 14.73
N PRO A 169 -17.38 12.72 14.38
CA PRO A 169 -18.67 12.37 14.98
C PRO A 169 -18.58 12.09 16.49
N LEU A 170 -17.42 11.60 16.97
CA LEU A 170 -17.21 11.28 18.38
C LEU A 170 -17.19 12.55 19.24
N THR A 171 -16.73 13.70 18.69
CA THR A 171 -16.74 14.96 19.44
C THR A 171 -18.16 15.38 19.81
N VAL A 172 -19.12 15.14 18.93
CA VAL A 172 -20.55 15.38 19.18
C VAL A 172 -21.09 14.41 20.23
N VAL A 173 -20.74 13.12 20.16
CA VAL A 173 -21.16 12.11 21.15
C VAL A 173 -20.61 12.41 22.54
N LEU A 174 -19.41 12.96 22.62
CA LEU A 174 -18.76 13.37 23.88
C LEU A 174 -19.26 14.73 24.40
N GLY A 175 -20.19 15.39 23.71
CA GLY A 175 -20.73 16.69 24.11
C GLY A 175 -19.73 17.82 24.04
N LEU A 176 -18.67 17.69 23.21
CA LEU A 176 -17.73 18.78 22.98
C LEU A 176 -18.43 19.91 22.21
N PRO A 177 -18.10 21.18 22.49
CA PRO A 177 -18.72 22.31 21.81
C PRO A 177 -18.44 22.22 20.30
N GLN A 178 -19.50 22.10 19.53
CA GLN A 178 -19.49 22.15 18.08
C GLN A 178 -20.49 23.23 17.63
N PRO A 179 -20.27 23.86 16.47
CA PRO A 179 -21.25 24.77 15.88
C PRO A 179 -22.57 24.05 15.54
N TRP A 180 -22.55 22.71 15.48
CA TRP A 180 -23.72 21.89 15.26
C TRP A 180 -24.30 21.43 16.60
N SER A 181 -25.61 21.58 16.79
CA SER A 181 -26.34 21.17 18.00
C SER A 181 -26.50 19.63 18.15
N GLY A 182 -25.98 18.83 17.21
CA GLY A 182 -26.01 17.37 17.27
C GLY A 182 -25.62 16.69 15.95
N LEU A 183 -25.82 15.36 15.87
CA LEU A 183 -25.68 14.57 14.64
C LEU A 183 -26.94 14.71 13.75
N GLY A 184 -27.24 15.96 13.37
CA GLY A 184 -28.36 16.29 12.49
C GLY A 184 -28.18 15.76 11.06
N ALA A 185 -29.22 15.95 10.24
CA ALA A 185 -29.19 15.53 8.83
C ALA A 185 -28.09 16.26 8.02
N GLY A 186 -27.93 17.57 8.21
CA GLY A 186 -26.85 18.35 7.60
C GLY A 186 -25.45 17.78 7.91
N PRO A 187 -25.05 17.64 9.19
CA PRO A 187 -23.71 17.16 9.54
C PRO A 187 -23.44 15.74 9.03
N LEU A 188 -24.44 14.84 9.10
CA LEU A 188 -24.32 13.48 8.60
C LEU A 188 -24.18 13.42 7.07
N SER A 189 -24.88 14.30 6.33
CA SER A 189 -24.74 14.38 4.87
C SER A 189 -23.32 14.78 4.45
N SER A 190 -22.74 15.76 5.15
CA SER A 190 -21.38 16.25 4.88
C SER A 190 -20.31 15.26 5.34
N TRP A 191 -20.57 14.52 6.43
CA TRP A 191 -19.74 13.41 6.85
C TRP A 191 -19.71 12.27 5.82
N CYS A 192 -20.86 11.93 5.21
CA CYS A 192 -20.91 10.97 4.11
C CYS A 192 -20.07 11.43 2.90
N LEU A 193 -20.14 12.71 2.52
CA LEU A 193 -19.28 13.27 1.47
C LEU A 193 -17.79 13.22 1.84
N ALA A 194 -17.44 13.55 3.09
CA ALA A 194 -16.06 13.48 3.57
C ALA A 194 -15.50 12.05 3.44
N LEU A 195 -16.29 11.04 3.82
CA LEU A 195 -15.94 9.62 3.63
C LEU A 195 -15.73 9.26 2.15
N GLY A 196 -16.50 9.86 1.24
CA GLY A 196 -16.36 9.67 -0.22
C GLY A 196 -15.16 10.39 -0.84
N VAL A 197 -14.74 11.53 -0.30
CA VAL A 197 -13.61 12.33 -0.79
C VAL A 197 -12.26 11.73 -0.36
N LEU A 198 -12.16 11.12 0.82
CA LEU A 198 -10.93 10.46 1.30
C LEU A 198 -10.32 9.45 0.30
N PRO A 199 -11.06 8.49 -0.29
CA PRO A 199 -10.49 7.57 -1.27
C PRO A 199 -10.04 8.27 -2.56
N LEU A 200 -10.69 9.36 -2.98
CA LEU A 200 -10.24 10.16 -4.12
C LEU A 200 -8.89 10.80 -3.83
N ALA A 201 -8.76 11.47 -2.68
CA ALA A 201 -7.51 12.06 -2.24
C ALA A 201 -6.40 11.00 -2.05
N TRP A 202 -6.74 9.82 -1.53
CA TRP A 202 -5.82 8.70 -1.42
C TRP A 202 -5.23 8.31 -2.79
N VAL A 203 -6.08 8.16 -3.82
CA VAL A 203 -5.63 7.83 -5.18
C VAL A 203 -4.74 8.94 -5.75
N LEU A 204 -5.09 10.20 -5.54
CA LEU A 204 -4.31 11.35 -5.99
C LEU A 204 -2.94 11.41 -5.31
N VAL A 205 -2.88 11.37 -3.97
CA VAL A 205 -1.61 11.35 -3.22
C VAL A 205 -0.73 10.19 -3.68
N ARG A 206 -1.31 9.00 -3.83
CA ARG A 206 -0.58 7.80 -4.26
C ARG A 206 0.04 7.96 -5.65
N ARG A 207 -0.63 8.66 -6.57
CA ARG A 207 -0.12 8.94 -7.91
C ARG A 207 1.14 9.82 -7.89
N PHE A 208 1.25 10.72 -6.92
CA PHE A 208 2.40 11.63 -6.78
C PHE A 208 3.58 11.04 -6.00
N VAL A 209 3.41 9.90 -5.34
CA VAL A 209 4.48 9.23 -4.58
C VAL A 209 4.70 7.79 -5.06
N PRO A 210 5.16 7.60 -6.32
CA PRO A 210 5.43 6.26 -6.83
C PRO A 210 6.64 5.64 -6.13
N ALA A 211 6.54 4.34 -5.84
CA ALA A 211 7.60 3.60 -5.17
C ALA A 211 8.91 3.59 -5.97
N SER A 212 8.83 3.58 -7.30
CA SER A 212 9.97 3.63 -8.22
C SER A 212 10.87 4.85 -7.96
N ARG A 213 10.28 6.05 -7.87
CA ARG A 213 11.04 7.30 -7.57
C ARG A 213 11.58 7.33 -6.15
N LEU A 214 10.78 6.86 -5.18
CA LEU A 214 11.19 6.86 -3.77
C LEU A 214 12.39 5.93 -3.54
N LEU A 215 12.32 4.72 -4.11
CA LEU A 215 13.31 3.66 -3.91
C LEU A 215 14.47 3.73 -4.92
N GLY A 216 14.29 4.43 -6.04
CA GLY A 216 15.28 4.46 -7.13
C GLY A 216 15.32 3.15 -7.91
N ILE A 217 14.16 2.51 -8.09
CA ILE A 217 14.00 1.23 -8.80
C ILE A 217 13.18 1.42 -10.08
N ILE A 218 13.34 0.50 -11.02
CA ILE A 218 12.57 0.47 -12.27
C ILE A 218 11.09 0.31 -11.95
N ASP A 219 10.24 1.09 -12.63
CA ASP A 219 8.80 1.00 -12.44
C ASP A 219 8.27 -0.37 -12.88
N ALA A 220 7.30 -0.91 -12.13
CA ALA A 220 6.76 -2.24 -12.39
C ALA A 220 6.12 -2.35 -13.78
N ALA A 221 5.51 -1.28 -14.29
CA ALA A 221 4.94 -1.24 -15.64
C ALA A 221 6.04 -1.32 -16.71
N ALA A 222 7.15 -0.59 -16.53
CA ALA A 222 8.30 -0.65 -17.41
C ALA A 222 8.94 -2.05 -17.42
N LEU A 223 9.05 -2.68 -16.25
CA LEU A 223 9.55 -4.05 -16.13
C LEU A 223 8.65 -5.06 -16.87
N GLN A 224 7.32 -4.88 -16.80
CA GLN A 224 6.37 -5.72 -17.56
C GLN A 224 6.48 -5.52 -19.08
N THR A 225 6.74 -4.30 -19.54
CA THR A 225 6.98 -4.04 -20.97
C THR A 225 8.28 -4.67 -21.44
N THR A 226 9.37 -4.53 -20.66
CA THR A 226 10.66 -5.17 -20.95
C THR A 226 10.52 -6.69 -21.03
N ALA A 227 9.85 -7.31 -20.05
CA ALA A 227 9.59 -8.76 -20.05
C ALA A 227 8.83 -9.25 -21.30
N ARG A 228 8.08 -8.39 -21.99
CA ARG A 228 7.23 -8.76 -23.13
C ARG A 228 7.87 -8.47 -24.48
N ILE A 229 8.53 -7.31 -24.65
CA ILE A 229 8.84 -6.73 -25.96
C ILE A 229 10.32 -6.34 -26.10
N ASP A 230 11.16 -6.49 -25.06
CA ASP A 230 12.56 -6.06 -25.18
C ASP A 230 13.30 -6.86 -26.27
N PRO A 231 14.06 -6.17 -27.15
CA PRO A 231 14.84 -6.83 -28.20
C PRO A 231 16.02 -7.64 -27.66
N ASP A 232 16.56 -7.27 -26.49
CA ASP A 232 17.61 -8.02 -25.81
C ASP A 232 17.00 -9.21 -25.06
N LEU A 233 17.34 -10.42 -25.51
CA LEU A 233 16.79 -11.67 -24.98
C LEU A 233 17.18 -11.90 -23.51
N ASP A 234 18.37 -11.48 -23.10
CA ASP A 234 18.86 -11.71 -21.74
C ASP A 234 18.11 -10.79 -20.77
N ARG A 235 18.02 -9.49 -21.10
CA ARG A 235 17.22 -8.53 -20.33
C ARG A 235 15.74 -8.90 -20.29
N ARG A 236 15.20 -9.38 -21.40
CA ARG A 236 13.82 -9.88 -21.47
C ARG A 236 13.62 -11.08 -20.56
N HIS A 237 14.57 -12.01 -20.55
CA HIS A 237 14.50 -13.22 -19.72
C HIS A 237 14.59 -12.87 -18.23
N GLU A 238 15.51 -11.99 -17.84
CA GLU A 238 15.64 -11.49 -16.47
C GLU A 238 14.38 -10.74 -16.00
N ALA A 239 13.88 -9.80 -16.81
CA ALA A 239 12.64 -9.09 -16.50
C ALA A 239 11.45 -10.05 -16.44
N ALA A 240 11.38 -11.05 -17.32
CA ALA A 240 10.35 -12.08 -17.27
C ALA A 240 10.42 -12.92 -16.00
N GLN A 241 11.61 -13.27 -15.50
CA GLN A 241 11.78 -13.96 -14.22
C GLN A 241 11.34 -13.09 -13.04
N GLN A 242 11.60 -11.78 -13.07
CA GLN A 242 11.16 -10.85 -12.02
C GLN A 242 9.64 -10.58 -12.03
N VAL A 243 9.01 -10.66 -13.21
CA VAL A 243 7.57 -10.43 -13.41
C VAL A 243 6.74 -11.69 -13.19
N ARG A 244 7.23 -12.86 -13.63
CA ARG A 244 6.47 -14.10 -13.66
C ARG A 244 6.90 -15.03 -12.55
N GLU A 245 6.14 -15.02 -11.47
CA GLU A 245 6.26 -16.07 -10.46
C GLU A 245 5.00 -16.85 -10.24
N GLN A 246 5.21 -18.16 -10.19
CA GLN A 246 4.16 -19.13 -10.02
C GLN A 246 3.74 -19.18 -8.56
N ASP A 247 2.48 -18.84 -8.30
CA ASP A 247 1.89 -19.01 -6.98
C ASP A 247 1.67 -20.50 -6.71
N ARG A 248 2.50 -21.10 -5.85
CA ARG A 248 2.43 -22.52 -5.49
C ARG A 248 1.21 -22.88 -4.64
N ARG A 249 0.42 -21.89 -4.19
CA ARG A 249 -0.77 -22.05 -3.33
C ARG A 249 -2.07 -22.11 -4.14
N HIS A 250 -2.00 -22.42 -5.43
CA HIS A 250 -3.14 -22.36 -6.35
C HIS A 250 -4.06 -23.59 -6.29
N LEU A 251 -3.61 -24.68 -5.66
CA LEU A 251 -4.37 -25.92 -5.53
C LEU A 251 -5.26 -25.90 -4.28
N PRO A 252 -6.36 -26.68 -4.26
CA PRO A 252 -7.25 -26.77 -3.09
C PRO A 252 -6.58 -27.48 -1.90
N PRO A 253 -6.82 -27.04 -0.65
CA PRO A 253 -6.19 -27.61 0.54
C PRO A 253 -6.63 -29.05 0.79
N HIS A 254 -5.71 -29.89 1.29
CA HIS A 254 -5.99 -31.29 1.60
C HIS A 254 -6.85 -31.45 2.85
N LEU A 255 -7.68 -32.49 2.84
CA LEU A 255 -8.46 -32.89 4.01
C LEU A 255 -7.50 -33.19 5.17
N GLY A 256 -7.82 -32.68 6.36
CA GLY A 256 -6.97 -32.84 7.55
C GLY A 256 -5.74 -31.91 7.62
N THR A 257 -5.49 -31.06 6.62
CA THR A 257 -4.40 -30.06 6.72
C THR A 257 -4.87 -28.79 7.44
N PRO A 258 -3.96 -28.09 8.16
CA PRO A 258 -4.31 -26.84 8.84
C PRO A 258 -4.76 -25.72 7.88
N ALA A 259 -4.44 -25.83 6.58
CA ALA A 259 -4.89 -24.89 5.56
C ALA A 259 -6.40 -24.95 5.29
N LEU A 260 -7.04 -26.11 5.53
CA LEU A 260 -8.47 -26.29 5.32
C LEU A 260 -9.29 -25.48 6.33
N THR A 261 -8.85 -25.46 7.58
CA THR A 261 -9.49 -24.73 8.69
C THR A 261 -8.89 -23.35 8.94
N ALA A 262 -7.84 -22.97 8.19
CA ALA A 262 -7.15 -21.69 8.36
C ALA A 262 -8.10 -20.48 8.27
N ALA A 263 -9.10 -20.53 7.38
CA ALA A 263 -10.09 -19.47 7.27
C ALA A 263 -10.95 -19.28 8.53
N ALA A 264 -11.15 -20.35 9.33
CA ALA A 264 -11.90 -20.28 10.58
C ALA A 264 -11.06 -19.75 11.75
N THR A 265 -9.73 -19.70 11.61
CA THR A 265 -8.86 -19.13 12.64
C THR A 265 -9.07 -17.62 12.75
N PRO A 266 -8.86 -17.00 13.92
CA PRO A 266 -9.02 -15.54 14.08
C PRO A 266 -8.13 -14.77 13.10
N ARG A 267 -6.92 -15.28 12.83
CA ARG A 267 -6.02 -14.69 11.83
C ARG A 267 -6.61 -14.79 10.43
N GLY A 268 -7.16 -15.94 10.04
CA GLY A 268 -7.80 -16.13 8.74
C GLY A 268 -9.00 -15.20 8.55
N ALA A 269 -9.87 -15.12 9.56
CA ALA A 269 -11.03 -14.23 9.57
C ALA A 269 -10.63 -12.75 9.46
N LEU A 270 -9.61 -12.29 10.20
CA LEU A 270 -9.10 -10.92 10.11
C LEU A 270 -8.48 -10.62 8.74
N VAL A 271 -7.72 -11.55 8.16
CA VAL A 271 -7.15 -11.38 6.82
C VAL A 271 -8.27 -11.35 5.78
N ALA A 272 -9.27 -12.19 5.90
CA ALA A 272 -10.45 -12.18 5.03
C ALA A 272 -11.16 -10.83 5.12
N LEU A 273 -11.49 -10.39 6.34
CA LEU A 273 -12.15 -9.11 6.57
C LEU A 273 -11.33 -7.94 6.00
N ALA A 274 -10.01 -7.91 6.21
CA ALA A 274 -9.16 -6.87 5.65
C ALA A 274 -9.15 -6.85 4.12
N ARG A 275 -9.17 -8.03 3.47
CA ARG A 275 -9.25 -8.16 2.01
C ARG A 275 -10.62 -7.72 1.46
N ILE A 276 -11.70 -8.11 2.15
CA ILE A 276 -13.08 -7.73 1.79
C ILE A 276 -13.27 -6.22 1.99
N ALA A 277 -12.86 -5.67 3.13
CA ALA A 277 -12.94 -4.25 3.43
C ALA A 277 -12.16 -3.41 2.40
N ARG A 278 -10.94 -3.83 2.05
CA ARG A 278 -10.14 -3.15 1.02
C ARG A 278 -10.80 -3.16 -0.35
N ALA A 279 -11.48 -4.26 -0.72
CA ALA A 279 -12.27 -4.32 -1.94
C ALA A 279 -13.55 -3.46 -1.83
N GLY A 280 -14.15 -3.39 -0.64
CA GLY A 280 -15.30 -2.55 -0.33
C GLY A 280 -15.03 -1.05 -0.49
N LEU A 281 -13.80 -0.59 -0.28
CA LEU A 281 -13.40 0.80 -0.51
C LEU A 281 -13.62 1.27 -1.96
N VAL A 282 -13.67 0.35 -2.93
CA VAL A 282 -13.82 0.70 -4.35
C VAL A 282 -15.29 0.91 -4.74
N TRP A 283 -16.20 0.11 -4.16
CA TRP A 283 -17.60 0.05 -4.62
C TRP A 283 -18.61 0.32 -3.50
N VAL A 284 -18.41 -0.30 -2.33
CA VAL A 284 -19.35 -0.22 -1.20
C VAL A 284 -19.25 1.15 -0.54
N LEU A 285 -18.04 1.64 -0.25
CA LEU A 285 -17.86 2.93 0.42
C LEU A 285 -18.39 4.10 -0.42
N PRO A 286 -18.07 4.23 -1.73
CA PRO A 286 -18.61 5.31 -2.55
C PRO A 286 -20.14 5.25 -2.68
N ALA A 287 -20.70 4.04 -2.82
CA ALA A 287 -22.15 3.87 -2.87
C ALA A 287 -22.81 4.26 -1.53
N ALA A 288 -22.28 3.79 -0.40
CA ALA A 288 -22.78 4.13 0.93
C ALA A 288 -22.67 5.63 1.22
N ALA A 289 -21.54 6.26 0.86
CA ALA A 289 -21.33 7.68 0.96
C ALA A 289 -22.34 8.46 0.09
N GLY A 290 -22.55 8.04 -1.16
CA GLY A 290 -23.51 8.68 -2.07
C GLY A 290 -24.96 8.53 -1.62
N THR A 291 -25.38 7.32 -1.22
CA THR A 291 -26.73 7.08 -0.70
C THR A 291 -26.97 7.81 0.62
N GLY A 292 -25.97 7.83 1.51
CA GLY A 292 -26.06 8.55 2.78
C GLY A 292 -26.14 10.06 2.57
N TRP A 293 -25.30 10.62 1.69
CA TRP A 293 -25.35 12.03 1.33
C TRP A 293 -26.72 12.43 0.77
N LEU A 294 -27.29 11.67 -0.16
CA LEU A 294 -28.62 11.93 -0.71
C LEU A 294 -29.70 11.85 0.37
N LEU A 295 -29.71 10.77 1.14
CA LEU A 295 -30.73 10.53 2.16
C LEU A 295 -30.72 11.62 3.23
N PHE A 296 -29.54 11.94 3.78
CA PHE A 296 -29.41 12.97 4.80
C PHE A 296 -29.57 14.38 4.23
N GLY A 297 -29.12 14.64 3.00
CA GLY A 297 -29.28 15.94 2.36
C GLY A 297 -30.74 16.26 2.04
N ILE A 298 -31.53 15.28 1.59
CA ILE A 298 -32.98 15.43 1.39
C ILE A 298 -33.67 15.67 2.74
N THR A 299 -33.30 14.92 3.77
CA THR A 299 -33.85 15.13 5.12
C THR A 299 -33.54 16.53 5.64
N ASP A 300 -32.31 17.02 5.48
CA ASP A 300 -31.92 18.39 5.85
C ASP A 300 -32.78 19.42 5.12
N PHE A 301 -32.94 19.28 3.80
CA PHE A 301 -33.77 20.16 2.99
C PHE A 301 -35.23 20.19 3.44
N VAL A 302 -35.84 19.02 3.70
CA VAL A 302 -37.21 18.93 4.20
C VAL A 302 -37.32 19.57 5.59
N THR A 303 -36.37 19.32 6.50
CA THR A 303 -36.41 19.90 7.84
C THR A 303 -36.30 21.43 7.82
N VAL A 304 -35.45 21.99 6.96
CA VAL A 304 -35.32 23.44 6.81
C VAL A 304 -36.60 24.06 6.24
N LEU A 305 -37.21 23.46 5.20
CA LEU A 305 -38.46 23.97 4.64
C LEU A 305 -39.61 23.94 5.64
N VAL A 306 -39.74 22.84 6.40
CA VAL A 306 -40.76 22.74 7.45
C VAL A 306 -40.51 23.76 8.55
N GLY A 307 -39.26 23.92 9.02
CA GLY A 307 -38.89 24.92 10.04
C GLY A 307 -39.19 26.36 9.60
N ILE A 308 -38.95 26.70 8.33
CA ILE A 308 -39.33 27.99 7.75
C ILE A 308 -40.86 28.18 7.80
N SER A 309 -41.63 27.13 7.51
CA SER A 309 -43.10 27.20 7.53
C SER A 309 -43.69 27.33 8.94
N THR A 310 -42.98 26.86 9.97
CA THR A 310 -43.42 26.88 11.38
C THR A 310 -42.79 28.02 12.20
N MET A 311 -41.94 28.86 11.59
CA MET A 311 -41.13 29.90 12.25
C MET A 311 -40.30 29.40 13.45
N ASP A 312 -39.94 28.11 13.44
CA ASP A 312 -39.11 27.53 14.49
C ASP A 312 -38.01 26.69 13.85
N LEU A 313 -36.80 27.28 13.82
CA LEU A 313 -35.58 26.67 13.30
C LEU A 313 -34.72 26.07 14.43
N THR A 314 -35.15 26.20 15.70
CA THR A 314 -34.29 25.91 16.86
C THR A 314 -34.39 24.45 17.34
N GLU A 315 -35.52 23.78 17.10
CA GLU A 315 -35.72 22.36 17.45
C GLU A 315 -35.48 21.41 16.27
N VAL A 316 -34.25 21.33 15.76
CA VAL A 316 -33.90 20.32 14.74
C VAL A 316 -33.65 18.97 15.43
N ALA A 317 -34.68 18.12 15.49
CA ALA A 317 -34.55 16.76 15.99
C ALA A 317 -33.58 15.94 15.13
N SER A 318 -32.64 15.23 15.77
CA SER A 318 -31.72 14.32 15.08
C SER A 318 -32.50 13.26 14.29
N PRO A 319 -32.20 13.05 12.99
CA PRO A 319 -32.85 12.01 12.17
C PRO A 319 -32.50 10.60 12.67
N LEU A 320 -31.34 10.45 13.30
CA LEU A 320 -30.89 9.24 13.98
C LEU A 320 -31.15 9.37 15.48
N ARG A 321 -32.11 8.59 15.95
CA ARG A 321 -32.35 8.45 17.39
C ARG A 321 -31.32 7.52 18.01
N TRP A 322 -30.88 7.78 19.24
CA TRP A 322 -29.88 6.94 19.91
C TRP A 322 -30.29 5.45 19.98
N GLN A 323 -31.59 5.18 20.09
CA GLN A 323 -32.14 3.83 20.06
C GLN A 323 -31.85 3.11 18.74
N GLN A 324 -31.84 3.82 17.60
CA GLN A 324 -31.50 3.25 16.30
C GLN A 324 -30.01 2.89 16.23
N ALA A 325 -29.14 3.69 16.86
CA ALA A 325 -27.71 3.38 16.95
C ALA A 325 -27.44 2.16 17.85
N VAL A 326 -28.13 2.07 19.00
CA VAL A 326 -28.02 0.93 19.93
C VAL A 326 -28.50 -0.37 19.32
N VAL A 327 -29.49 -0.35 18.43
CA VAL A 327 -29.94 -1.54 17.69
C VAL A 327 -29.01 -1.82 16.49
N GLY A 328 -28.65 -0.79 15.73
CA GLY A 328 -27.89 -0.93 14.49
C GLY A 328 -26.44 -1.40 14.69
N ALA A 329 -25.73 -0.85 15.70
CA ALA A 329 -24.32 -1.16 15.90
C ALA A 329 -24.03 -2.62 16.26
N PRO A 330 -24.77 -3.28 17.19
CA PRO A 330 -24.60 -4.71 17.46
C PRO A 330 -24.91 -5.59 16.25
N ILE A 331 -25.96 -5.26 15.48
CA ILE A 331 -26.32 -6.01 14.27
C ILE A 331 -25.22 -5.88 13.23
N ALA A 332 -24.70 -4.67 13.00
CA ALA A 332 -23.59 -4.43 12.09
C ALA A 332 -22.33 -5.21 12.53
N ALA A 333 -22.01 -5.23 13.82
CA ALA A 333 -20.89 -6.00 14.35
C ALA A 333 -21.06 -7.51 14.12
N LEU A 334 -22.26 -8.04 14.32
CA LEU A 334 -22.60 -9.43 14.05
C LEU A 334 -22.47 -9.76 12.55
N VAL A 335 -22.99 -8.89 11.68
CA VAL A 335 -22.86 -9.04 10.22
C VAL A 335 -21.39 -9.03 9.80
N ILE A 336 -20.57 -8.11 10.33
CA ILE A 336 -19.13 -8.04 10.06
C ILE A 336 -18.42 -9.33 10.49
N LEU A 337 -18.76 -9.86 11.67
CA LEU A 337 -18.23 -11.13 12.17
C LEU A 337 -18.61 -12.30 11.26
N CYS A 338 -19.88 -12.38 10.86
CA CYS A 338 -20.35 -13.39 9.92
C CYS A 338 -19.63 -13.29 8.57
N ILE A 339 -19.47 -12.07 8.02
CA ILE A 339 -18.72 -11.81 6.78
C ILE A 339 -17.27 -12.27 6.90
N ALA A 340 -16.60 -11.98 8.02
CA ALA A 340 -15.23 -12.40 8.25
C ALA A 340 -15.07 -13.94 8.22
N LEU A 341 -16.09 -14.67 8.67
CA LEU A 341 -16.14 -16.13 8.69
C LEU A 341 -16.68 -16.76 7.40
N THR A 342 -17.19 -15.97 6.43
CA THR A 342 -17.75 -16.52 5.18
C THR A 342 -16.80 -17.41 4.38
N PRO A 343 -15.48 -17.15 4.28
CA PRO A 343 -14.59 -18.06 3.56
C PRO A 343 -14.50 -19.43 4.25
N ALA A 344 -14.59 -19.46 5.59
CA ALA A 344 -14.56 -20.71 6.36
C ALA A 344 -15.78 -21.58 6.09
N LEU A 345 -16.94 -20.98 5.83
CA LEU A 345 -18.16 -21.69 5.40
C LEU A 345 -18.13 -22.06 3.92
N ALA A 346 -17.56 -21.21 3.06
CA ALA A 346 -17.52 -21.43 1.62
C ALA A 346 -16.61 -22.60 1.21
N VAL A 347 -15.50 -22.82 1.91
CA VAL A 347 -14.54 -23.91 1.64
C VAL A 347 -15.19 -25.31 1.73
N PRO A 348 -15.87 -25.70 2.84
CA PRO A 348 -16.52 -27.01 2.92
C PRO A 348 -17.71 -27.13 1.96
N LEU A 349 -18.47 -26.07 1.74
CA LEU A 349 -19.59 -26.07 0.77
C LEU A 349 -19.13 -26.25 -0.69
N ALA A 350 -17.87 -25.93 -0.99
CA ALA A 350 -17.26 -26.13 -2.31
C ALA A 350 -16.54 -27.48 -2.44
N ALA A 351 -16.53 -28.34 -1.41
CA ALA A 351 -15.71 -29.56 -1.38
C ALA A 351 -15.96 -30.50 -2.58
N THR A 352 -17.20 -30.58 -3.07
CA THR A 352 -17.57 -31.42 -4.22
C THR A 352 -16.90 -31.01 -5.53
N GLN A 353 -16.47 -29.75 -5.66
CA GLN A 353 -15.78 -29.25 -6.86
C GLN A 353 -14.27 -29.49 -6.84
N ARG A 354 -13.72 -29.99 -5.72
CA ARG A 354 -12.30 -30.30 -5.59
C ARG A 354 -11.85 -31.37 -6.60
N ASP A 355 -12.74 -32.33 -6.85
CA ASP A 355 -12.54 -33.44 -7.79
C ASP A 355 -12.56 -33.02 -9.27
N GLN A 356 -12.79 -31.74 -9.55
CA GLN A 356 -12.80 -31.20 -10.92
C GLN A 356 -11.51 -30.45 -11.25
N VAL A 357 -10.62 -30.24 -10.27
CA VAL A 357 -9.34 -29.55 -10.46
C VAL A 357 -8.33 -30.52 -11.09
N ARG A 358 -7.88 -30.17 -12.30
CA ARG A 358 -6.98 -31.02 -13.12
C ARG A 358 -5.68 -30.34 -13.53
N ASP A 359 -5.60 -29.01 -13.44
CA ASP A 359 -4.41 -28.26 -13.84
C ASP A 359 -3.49 -27.98 -12.64
N LEU A 360 -2.21 -28.32 -12.81
CA LEU A 360 -1.10 -28.08 -11.88
C LEU A 360 -0.44 -26.70 -12.09
N ARG A 361 -0.82 -25.97 -13.16
CA ARG A 361 -0.21 -24.70 -13.53
C ARG A 361 -0.89 -23.55 -12.80
N SER A 362 -0.08 -22.55 -12.41
CA SER A 362 -0.58 -21.31 -11.86
C SER A 362 -0.77 -20.26 -12.96
N TYR A 363 -1.90 -19.55 -12.93
CA TYR A 363 -2.19 -18.42 -13.81
C TYR A 363 -2.40 -17.15 -12.99
N GLU A 364 -2.00 -16.00 -13.54
CA GLU A 364 -2.20 -14.69 -12.89
C GLU A 364 -3.65 -14.21 -13.06
N ASP A 365 -4.15 -14.27 -14.29
CA ASP A 365 -5.48 -13.78 -14.66
C ASP A 365 -6.61 -14.60 -13.99
N TRP A 366 -7.57 -13.88 -13.40
CA TRP A 366 -8.72 -14.49 -12.74
C TRP A 366 -9.61 -15.26 -13.72
N ALA A 367 -9.84 -14.75 -14.93
CA ALA A 367 -10.75 -15.43 -15.86
C ALA A 367 -10.20 -16.80 -16.26
N THR A 368 -8.89 -16.90 -16.44
CA THR A 368 -8.19 -18.16 -16.69
C THR A 368 -8.18 -19.07 -15.46
N ARG A 369 -7.86 -18.53 -14.26
CA ARG A 369 -7.88 -19.29 -13.00
C ARG A 369 -9.26 -19.88 -12.69
N ALA A 370 -10.32 -19.10 -12.82
CA ALA A 370 -11.67 -19.53 -12.49
C ALA A 370 -12.18 -20.65 -13.41
N ARG A 371 -11.71 -20.70 -14.67
CA ARG A 371 -12.06 -21.76 -15.62
C ARG A 371 -11.33 -23.07 -15.31
N LEU A 372 -10.06 -22.99 -14.92
CA LEU A 372 -9.19 -24.15 -14.71
C LEU A 372 -9.24 -24.69 -13.27
N ASN A 373 -9.64 -23.86 -12.31
CA ASN A 373 -9.87 -24.22 -10.92
C ASN A 373 -11.32 -23.91 -10.50
N PRO A 374 -12.27 -24.82 -10.80
CA PRO A 374 -13.69 -24.62 -10.47
C PRO A 374 -13.92 -24.51 -8.96
N TRP A 375 -13.13 -25.22 -8.14
CA TRP A 375 -13.18 -25.09 -6.70
C TRP A 375 -12.87 -23.66 -6.22
N GLU A 376 -11.79 -23.04 -6.70
CA GLU A 376 -11.42 -21.65 -6.34
C GLU A 376 -12.54 -20.69 -6.79
N ALA A 377 -13.10 -20.88 -7.98
CA ALA A 377 -14.22 -20.09 -8.49
C ALA A 377 -15.47 -20.21 -7.60
N ARG A 378 -15.80 -21.44 -7.15
CA ARG A 378 -16.98 -21.70 -6.32
C ARG A 378 -16.82 -21.15 -4.92
N VAL A 379 -15.66 -21.29 -4.28
CA VAL A 379 -15.39 -20.71 -2.96
C VAL A 379 -15.57 -19.19 -3.03
N VAL A 380 -14.96 -18.53 -4.01
CA VAL A 380 -15.08 -17.08 -4.21
C VAL A 380 -16.54 -16.66 -4.46
N GLY A 381 -17.26 -17.38 -5.31
CA GLY A 381 -18.68 -17.13 -5.57
C GLY A 381 -19.54 -17.27 -4.32
N LEU A 382 -19.36 -18.35 -3.57
CA LEU A 382 -20.07 -18.61 -2.31
C LEU A 382 -19.75 -17.56 -1.25
N THR A 383 -18.50 -17.11 -1.13
CA THR A 383 -18.16 -16.00 -0.23
C THR A 383 -18.95 -14.74 -0.56
N GLY A 384 -19.11 -14.40 -1.84
CA GLY A 384 -19.93 -13.26 -2.25
C GLY A 384 -21.41 -13.43 -1.90
N TRP A 385 -22.00 -14.57 -2.27
CA TRP A 385 -23.41 -14.86 -1.99
C TRP A 385 -23.72 -14.92 -0.50
N LEU A 386 -22.88 -15.60 0.30
CA LEU A 386 -23.04 -15.69 1.75
C LEU A 386 -22.88 -14.31 2.41
N SER A 387 -21.91 -13.49 1.97
CA SER A 387 -21.74 -12.13 2.51
C SER A 387 -22.98 -11.26 2.27
N ALA A 388 -23.56 -11.34 1.06
CA ALA A 388 -24.81 -10.65 0.76
C ALA A 388 -25.98 -11.20 1.60
N ALA A 389 -26.07 -12.53 1.76
CA ALA A 389 -27.11 -13.15 2.57
C ALA A 389 -27.03 -12.71 4.05
N TRP A 390 -25.83 -12.69 4.65
CA TRP A 390 -25.66 -12.21 6.02
C TRP A 390 -26.04 -10.74 6.18
N ALA A 391 -25.67 -9.89 5.23
CA ALA A 391 -26.05 -8.48 5.27
C ALA A 391 -27.55 -8.27 5.07
N LEU A 392 -28.20 -9.05 4.19
CA LEU A 392 -29.65 -9.02 4.02
C LEU A 392 -30.36 -9.46 5.30
N LEU A 393 -29.94 -10.58 5.89
CA LEU A 393 -30.48 -11.07 7.17
C LEU A 393 -30.31 -10.03 8.28
N GLY A 394 -29.15 -9.39 8.38
CA GLY A 394 -28.93 -8.29 9.32
C GLY A 394 -29.85 -7.09 9.06
N THR A 395 -30.09 -6.74 7.80
CA THR A 395 -31.00 -5.65 7.41
C THR A 395 -32.45 -5.98 7.77
N VAL A 396 -32.90 -7.22 7.52
CA VAL A 396 -34.24 -7.70 7.90
C VAL A 396 -34.39 -7.74 9.42
N LEU A 397 -33.37 -8.24 10.14
CA LEU A 397 -33.37 -8.25 11.60
C LEU A 397 -33.45 -6.84 12.18
N ALA A 398 -32.70 -5.88 11.62
CA ALA A 398 -32.78 -4.48 12.01
C ALA A 398 -34.18 -3.90 11.77
N ALA A 399 -34.80 -4.21 10.62
CA ALA A 399 -36.18 -3.78 10.33
C ALA A 399 -37.18 -4.31 11.37
N ILE A 400 -37.11 -5.60 11.69
CA ILE A 400 -37.98 -6.25 12.68
C ILE A 400 -37.79 -5.63 14.07
N LEU A 401 -36.54 -5.49 14.52
CA LEU A 401 -36.23 -4.96 15.85
C LEU A 401 -36.64 -3.49 15.99
N LEU A 402 -36.40 -2.66 14.98
CA LEU A 402 -36.84 -1.26 14.99
C LEU A 402 -38.36 -1.13 15.03
N GLN A 403 -39.08 -2.02 14.34
CA GLN A 403 -40.54 -2.06 14.37
C GLN A 403 -41.08 -2.53 15.73
N LEU A 404 -40.52 -3.60 16.29
CA LEU A 404 -40.92 -4.13 17.61
C LEU A 404 -40.70 -3.12 18.73
N LEU A 405 -39.60 -2.35 18.66
CA LEU A 405 -39.29 -1.30 19.62
C LEU A 405 -40.07 0.00 19.38
N GLN A 406 -40.90 0.08 18.33
CA GLN A 406 -41.66 1.28 17.93
C GLN A 406 -40.76 2.51 17.69
N VAL A 407 -39.55 2.28 17.17
CA VAL A 407 -38.57 3.33 16.83
C VAL A 407 -38.42 3.49 15.31
N ALA A 408 -39.02 2.59 14.53
CA ALA A 408 -39.01 2.68 13.07
C ALA A 408 -39.71 3.97 12.59
N THR A 409 -39.02 4.74 11.77
CA THR A 409 -39.57 5.92 11.08
C THR A 409 -39.62 5.68 9.58
N ALA A 410 -40.32 6.54 8.84
CA ALA A 410 -40.29 6.53 7.37
C ALA A 410 -38.84 6.63 6.85
N PHE A 411 -38.00 7.44 7.49
CA PHE A 411 -36.58 7.54 7.20
C PHE A 411 -35.85 6.19 7.39
N SER A 412 -36.08 5.49 8.51
CA SER A 412 -35.48 4.17 8.75
C SER A 412 -35.86 3.15 7.68
N TRP A 413 -37.11 3.15 7.23
CA TRP A 413 -37.57 2.27 6.15
C TRP A 413 -36.87 2.57 4.83
N VAL A 414 -36.80 3.84 4.42
CA VAL A 414 -36.07 4.24 3.21
C VAL A 414 -34.60 3.84 3.30
N ALA A 415 -33.95 4.07 4.44
CA ALA A 415 -32.55 3.69 4.67
C ALA A 415 -32.36 2.17 4.54
N LEU A 416 -33.20 1.36 5.19
CA LEU A 416 -33.14 -0.10 5.13
C LEU A 416 -33.39 -0.63 3.71
N SER A 417 -34.34 -0.06 2.98
CA SER A 417 -34.60 -0.40 1.58
C SER A 417 -33.39 -0.11 0.69
N LEU A 418 -32.75 1.07 0.85
CA LEU A 418 -31.53 1.40 0.11
C LEU A 418 -30.36 0.48 0.46
N ILE A 419 -30.20 0.13 1.75
CA ILE A 419 -29.19 -0.84 2.18
C ILE A 419 -29.44 -2.19 1.51
N ALA A 420 -30.67 -2.70 1.54
CA ALA A 420 -31.04 -3.98 0.94
C ALA A 420 -30.86 -4.01 -0.58
N LEU A 421 -31.22 -2.94 -1.29
CA LEU A 421 -31.21 -2.89 -2.74
C LEU A 421 -29.85 -2.50 -3.34
N VAL A 422 -29.04 -1.71 -2.62
CA VAL A 422 -27.78 -1.16 -3.14
C VAL A 422 -26.57 -1.71 -2.40
N ILE A 423 -26.55 -1.59 -1.08
CA ILE A 423 -25.34 -1.89 -0.28
C ILE A 423 -25.10 -3.39 -0.16
N VAL A 424 -26.16 -4.18 0.09
CA VAL A 424 -26.10 -5.64 0.19
C VAL A 424 -25.50 -6.30 -1.06
N PRO A 425 -25.99 -6.05 -2.30
CA PRO A 425 -25.42 -6.68 -3.49
C PRO A 425 -23.98 -6.22 -3.75
N LEU A 426 -23.67 -4.93 -3.52
CA LEU A 426 -22.30 -4.42 -3.66
C LEU A 426 -21.34 -5.05 -2.63
N LEU A 427 -21.81 -5.33 -1.43
CA LEU A 427 -21.02 -6.01 -0.41
C LEU A 427 -20.70 -7.46 -0.82
N GLY A 428 -21.67 -8.17 -1.40
CA GLY A 428 -21.44 -9.49 -1.98
C GLY A 428 -20.42 -9.44 -3.12
N PHE A 429 -20.51 -8.45 -4.00
CA PHE A 429 -19.53 -8.24 -5.07
C PHE A 429 -18.13 -7.91 -4.53
N ALA A 430 -18.04 -7.03 -3.54
CA ALA A 430 -16.78 -6.67 -2.88
C ALA A 430 -16.14 -7.87 -2.18
N ALA A 431 -16.94 -8.71 -1.52
CA ALA A 431 -16.46 -9.92 -0.87
C ALA A 431 -15.89 -10.92 -1.90
N ALA A 432 -16.59 -11.15 -3.00
CA ALA A 432 -16.08 -11.95 -4.10
C ALA A 432 -14.79 -11.35 -4.68
N ALA A 433 -14.77 -10.06 -4.99
CA ALA A 433 -13.60 -9.37 -5.55
C ALA A 433 -12.38 -9.44 -4.62
N GLY A 434 -12.58 -9.24 -3.31
CA GLY A 434 -11.56 -9.41 -2.28
C GLY A 434 -10.98 -10.82 -2.29
N MET A 435 -11.83 -11.84 -2.34
CA MET A 435 -11.39 -13.24 -2.36
C MET A 435 -10.72 -13.67 -3.68
N ARG A 436 -11.07 -13.10 -4.84
CA ARG A 436 -10.36 -13.37 -6.13
C ARG A 436 -8.85 -13.14 -6.04
N SER A 437 -8.44 -12.14 -5.26
CA SER A 437 -7.04 -11.79 -5.05
C SER A 437 -6.46 -12.36 -3.74
N GLY A 438 -7.31 -12.54 -2.72
CA GLY A 438 -6.90 -12.73 -1.33
C GLY A 438 -7.15 -14.11 -0.74
N LEU A 439 -7.95 -14.98 -1.37
CA LEU A 439 -8.34 -16.28 -0.80
C LEU A 439 -7.13 -17.14 -0.41
N ARG A 440 -6.09 -17.13 -1.24
CA ARG A 440 -4.86 -17.89 -0.99
C ARG A 440 -4.09 -17.38 0.23
N ASP A 441 -4.16 -16.08 0.52
CA ASP A 441 -3.57 -15.51 1.73
C ASP A 441 -4.38 -15.85 2.99
N VAL A 442 -5.70 -16.02 2.86
CA VAL A 442 -6.59 -16.46 3.95
C VAL A 442 -6.31 -17.92 4.31
N LEU A 443 -6.18 -18.80 3.31
CA LEU A 443 -6.04 -20.25 3.52
C LEU A 443 -4.61 -20.69 3.86
N TYR A 444 -3.61 -20.14 3.16
CA TYR A 444 -2.23 -20.59 3.30
C TYR A 444 -1.35 -19.59 4.07
N GLY A 445 -1.81 -18.36 4.23
CA GLY A 445 -0.97 -17.25 4.71
C GLY A 445 -0.18 -16.59 3.58
N PRO A 446 0.75 -15.67 3.88
CA PRO A 446 1.40 -14.82 2.89
C PRO A 446 2.26 -15.61 1.89
N ALA A 447 2.27 -15.15 0.65
CA ALA A 447 2.92 -15.84 -0.47
C ALA A 447 4.43 -16.04 -0.29
N GLY A 448 5.11 -15.05 0.30
CA GLY A 448 6.55 -15.09 0.58
C GLY A 448 7.01 -16.24 1.48
N GLY A 449 6.09 -16.95 2.12
CA GLY A 449 6.38 -18.17 2.88
C GLY A 449 6.50 -19.44 2.03
N TYR A 450 6.10 -19.40 0.75
CA TYR A 450 6.01 -20.56 -0.14
C TYR A 450 6.78 -20.38 -1.45
N MET A 451 6.90 -19.14 -1.90
CA MET A 451 7.67 -18.75 -3.07
C MET A 451 8.35 -17.43 -2.76
N ARG A 452 9.63 -17.31 -3.12
CA ARG A 452 10.37 -16.06 -3.02
C ARG A 452 10.66 -15.57 -4.40
N ARG A 453 10.50 -14.25 -4.56
CA ARG A 453 10.84 -13.68 -5.84
C ARG A 453 12.30 -13.61 -6.14
N ARG A 454 12.70 -14.00 -7.35
CA ARG A 454 14.03 -13.67 -7.85
C ARG A 454 14.06 -12.16 -8.02
N SER A 455 14.72 -11.51 -7.08
CA SER A 455 14.86 -10.06 -7.03
C SER A 455 16.29 -9.77 -6.63
N PRO A 456 17.01 -8.93 -7.40
CA PRO A 456 18.33 -8.46 -6.98
C PRO A 456 18.21 -7.68 -5.66
N TYR A 457 17.02 -7.19 -5.32
CA TYR A 457 16.73 -6.47 -4.09
C TYR A 457 16.13 -7.38 -3.00
N ALA A 458 16.63 -7.29 -1.77
CA ALA A 458 16.25 -8.12 -0.63
C ALA A 458 15.85 -7.33 0.62
N LEU A 459 16.21 -6.05 0.74
CA LEU A 459 15.92 -5.23 1.93
C LEU A 459 15.80 -3.73 1.60
N VAL A 460 14.78 -3.02 2.12
CA VAL A 460 14.44 -1.67 1.62
C VAL A 460 15.29 -0.52 2.21
N ALA A 461 15.77 -0.63 3.44
CA ALA A 461 16.88 0.17 3.97
C ALA A 461 17.53 -0.64 5.09
N PRO A 462 18.85 -0.54 5.31
CA PRO A 462 19.51 -1.29 6.38
C PRO A 462 18.78 -1.12 7.72
N ASP A 463 18.60 -2.23 8.43
CA ASP A 463 17.96 -2.23 9.75
C ASP A 463 18.85 -1.47 10.76
N ILE A 464 20.17 -1.64 10.63
CA ILE A 464 21.24 -1.03 11.42
C ILE A 464 22.23 -0.36 10.47
N GLY A 465 22.64 0.88 10.77
CA GLY A 465 23.69 1.61 10.04
C GLY A 465 23.35 1.99 8.59
N ALA A 466 24.35 2.47 7.86
CA ALA A 466 24.30 2.60 6.41
C ALA A 466 24.64 1.27 5.72
N ARG A 467 24.37 1.18 4.42
CA ARG A 467 24.74 0.02 3.59
C ARG A 467 26.25 -0.26 3.67
N ALA A 468 27.07 0.80 3.67
CA ALA A 468 28.52 0.72 3.79
C ALA A 468 28.93 0.13 5.15
N ASP A 469 28.40 0.67 6.25
CA ASP A 469 28.67 0.18 7.62
C ASP A 469 28.37 -1.32 7.75
N ARG A 470 27.30 -1.77 7.09
CA ARG A 470 26.89 -3.17 7.08
C ARG A 470 27.77 -4.06 6.22
N ALA A 471 28.34 -3.55 5.14
CA ALA A 471 29.35 -4.26 4.37
C ALA A 471 30.59 -4.57 5.22
N LYS A 472 30.88 -3.70 6.21
CA LYS A 472 31.95 -3.90 7.18
C LYS A 472 31.62 -4.96 8.25
N ASP A 473 30.38 -5.46 8.36
CA ASP A 473 30.00 -6.48 9.35
C ASP A 473 30.66 -7.85 9.06
N PRO A 474 31.45 -8.42 10.00
CA PRO A 474 32.06 -9.74 9.85
C PRO A 474 31.06 -10.86 9.53
N ALA A 475 29.84 -10.80 10.07
CA ALA A 475 28.82 -11.82 9.84
C ALA A 475 28.28 -11.77 8.41
N VAL A 476 28.15 -10.57 7.84
CA VAL A 476 27.72 -10.37 6.44
C VAL A 476 28.81 -10.83 5.49
N ARG A 477 30.08 -10.51 5.79
CA ARG A 477 31.23 -10.98 5.01
C ARG A 477 31.36 -12.51 5.03
N ALA A 478 31.22 -13.13 6.20
CA ALA A 478 31.23 -14.59 6.33
C ALA A 478 30.09 -15.23 5.53
N ALA A 479 28.89 -14.63 5.53
CA ALA A 479 27.76 -15.10 4.74
C ALA A 479 28.00 -14.95 3.23
N LEU A 480 28.61 -13.84 2.80
CA LEU A 480 28.96 -13.60 1.40
C LEU A 480 30.01 -14.62 0.91
N ARG A 481 31.05 -14.86 1.71
CA ARG A 481 32.07 -15.88 1.45
C ARG A 481 31.43 -17.26 1.25
N LYS A 482 30.53 -17.66 2.16
CA LYS A 482 29.82 -18.94 2.07
C LYS A 482 28.98 -19.04 0.79
N ARG A 483 28.45 -17.91 0.29
CA ARG A 483 27.62 -17.86 -0.92
C ARG A 483 28.45 -17.98 -2.19
N LEU A 484 29.55 -17.23 -2.27
CA LEU A 484 30.52 -17.33 -3.38
C LEU A 484 31.12 -18.74 -3.48
N GLN A 485 31.44 -19.36 -2.34
CA GLN A 485 31.89 -20.75 -2.28
C GLN A 485 30.83 -21.77 -2.74
N ALA A 486 29.54 -21.44 -2.59
CA ALA A 486 28.42 -22.30 -2.98
C ALA A 486 27.99 -22.12 -4.44
N GLU A 487 28.27 -20.97 -5.06
CA GLU A 487 27.90 -20.67 -6.45
C GLU A 487 28.79 -21.41 -7.47
N GLY A 488 29.93 -21.95 -7.05
CA GLY A 488 30.75 -22.88 -7.85
C GLY A 488 31.39 -22.19 -9.07
N GLY A 489 32.53 -21.55 -8.83
CA GLY A 489 33.33 -20.84 -9.84
C GLY A 489 34.68 -20.41 -9.24
N ASP A 490 35.59 -19.90 -10.07
CA ASP A 490 36.88 -19.37 -9.60
C ASP A 490 36.72 -17.96 -9.01
N HIS A 491 36.12 -17.91 -7.82
CA HIS A 491 35.91 -16.69 -7.04
C HIS A 491 37.05 -16.46 -6.03
N THR A 492 38.22 -17.04 -6.27
CA THR A 492 39.38 -16.96 -5.38
C THR A 492 39.85 -15.52 -5.18
N LEU A 493 39.87 -14.73 -6.26
CA LEU A 493 40.17 -13.30 -6.21
C LEU A 493 39.09 -12.49 -5.48
N GLU A 494 37.81 -12.75 -5.71
CA GLU A 494 36.72 -12.04 -5.01
C GLU A 494 36.67 -12.36 -3.51
N ILE A 495 36.99 -13.61 -3.13
CA ILE A 495 37.12 -14.03 -1.73
C ILE A 495 38.38 -13.44 -1.11
N PHE A 496 39.48 -13.37 -1.86
CA PHE A 496 40.71 -12.71 -1.43
C PHE A 496 40.50 -11.21 -1.24
N ASP A 497 39.84 -10.52 -2.17
CA ASP A 497 39.46 -9.10 -2.04
C ASP A 497 38.51 -8.90 -0.86
N LEU A 498 37.62 -9.87 -0.59
CA LEU A 498 36.75 -9.82 0.59
C LEU A 498 37.53 -9.83 1.93
N ASP A 499 38.67 -10.52 1.92
CA ASP A 499 39.47 -10.85 3.08
C ASP A 499 40.66 -9.89 3.26
N ALA A 500 41.27 -9.46 2.15
CA ALA A 500 42.37 -8.50 2.06
C ALA A 500 41.91 -7.06 2.30
N ALA A 501 40.65 -6.74 2.00
CA ALA A 501 40.12 -5.39 2.13
C ALA A 501 39.96 -4.86 3.57
N GLY A 502 40.11 -5.67 4.62
CA GLY A 502 39.94 -5.16 6.00
C GLY A 502 38.63 -4.38 6.19
N GLU A 503 38.62 -3.23 6.90
CA GLU A 503 37.45 -2.35 7.01
C GLU A 503 37.05 -1.61 5.71
N ARG A 504 37.77 -1.78 4.60
CA ARG A 504 37.66 -0.98 3.37
C ARG A 504 37.34 -1.85 2.14
N LEU A 505 36.15 -2.43 2.08
CA LEU A 505 35.74 -3.23 0.91
C LEU A 505 35.27 -2.42 -0.30
N TRP A 506 35.12 -1.11 -0.14
CA TRP A 506 34.76 -0.17 -1.20
C TRP A 506 35.46 1.13 -0.79
N VAL A 507 36.12 1.82 -1.72
CA VAL A 507 36.80 3.12 -1.52
C VAL A 507 36.07 3.96 -0.46
N ASP A 508 36.74 4.12 0.68
CA ASP A 508 36.37 5.01 1.78
C ASP A 508 36.86 6.42 1.40
N ASP A 509 36.23 7.47 1.94
CA ASP A 509 36.51 8.91 1.71
C ASP A 509 37.91 9.34 2.24
N SER A 510 38.93 8.49 2.09
CA SER A 510 40.24 8.57 2.72
C SER A 510 41.41 8.21 1.79
N GLU A 511 41.19 8.20 0.47
CA GLU A 511 42.30 8.51 -0.44
C GLU A 511 42.74 9.97 -0.19
N PRO A 512 44.05 10.26 -0.09
CA PRO A 512 44.55 11.63 0.00
C PRO A 512 44.13 12.38 -1.27
N GLY A 513 43.16 13.28 -1.09
CA GLY A 513 42.33 13.90 -2.13
C GLY A 513 40.90 14.16 -1.64
N ALA A 514 40.48 13.44 -0.60
CA ALA A 514 39.22 13.64 0.11
C ALA A 514 39.41 14.40 1.44
N THR A 515 39.98 15.60 1.42
CA THR A 515 39.72 16.64 2.45
C THR A 515 39.85 18.04 1.87
N ASP A 516 38.91 18.90 2.28
CA ASP A 516 38.86 20.37 2.22
C ASP A 516 39.84 21.08 1.26
N THR A 517 39.30 21.62 0.17
CA THR A 517 40.04 22.34 -0.90
C THR A 517 40.52 23.74 -0.48
N ALA A 518 41.28 23.86 0.62
CA ALA A 518 41.85 25.13 1.07
C ALA A 518 43.38 25.05 1.15
N VAL A 519 44.05 25.49 0.08
CA VAL A 519 45.52 25.53 -0.04
C VAL A 519 46.09 26.74 0.72
N ARG A 520 47.07 26.54 1.61
CA ARG A 520 47.83 27.61 2.27
C ARG A 520 49.11 27.94 1.49
N ALA A 521 49.36 29.23 1.27
CA ALA A 521 50.46 29.75 0.46
C ALA A 521 51.87 29.35 0.94
N ALA A 522 52.02 28.92 2.20
CA ALA A 522 53.30 28.53 2.76
C ALA A 522 53.86 27.20 2.19
N ASP A 523 52.99 26.33 1.66
CA ASP A 523 53.37 25.00 1.17
C ASP A 523 53.77 25.05 -0.32
N LEU A 524 53.18 25.96 -1.09
CA LEU A 524 53.59 26.30 -2.47
C LEU A 524 55.00 26.94 -2.51
N ALA A 525 55.33 27.77 -1.51
CA ALA A 525 56.65 28.41 -1.42
C ALA A 525 57.79 27.42 -1.12
N ARG A 526 57.48 26.21 -0.62
CA ARG A 526 58.46 25.15 -0.36
C ARG A 526 58.54 24.09 -1.47
N GLY A 527 57.85 24.32 -2.60
CA GLY A 527 57.93 23.47 -3.78
C GLY A 527 57.20 22.13 -3.67
N HIS A 528 56.31 21.94 -2.69
CA HIS A 528 55.47 20.75 -2.60
C HIS A 528 54.20 20.94 -3.43
N LEU A 529 54.07 20.17 -4.51
CA LEU A 529 52.86 20.06 -5.31
C LEU A 529 52.00 18.88 -4.81
N PRO A 530 50.66 18.91 -5.01
CA PRO A 530 49.80 17.79 -4.66
C PRO A 530 50.03 16.63 -5.64
N ASP A 531 50.31 15.45 -5.09
CA ASP A 531 50.51 14.22 -5.85
C ASP A 531 49.15 13.56 -6.14
N PHE A 532 48.86 13.35 -7.43
CA PHE A 532 47.65 12.69 -7.93
C PHE A 532 48.00 11.31 -8.47
N GLY A 533 48.41 10.39 -7.59
CA GLY A 533 48.39 8.94 -7.86
C GLY A 533 48.98 8.52 -9.22
N GLY A 534 50.11 9.11 -9.58
CA GLY A 534 50.73 8.93 -10.89
C GLY A 534 52.25 9.06 -10.82
N GLU A 535 52.89 8.12 -10.11
CA GLU A 535 54.22 7.56 -10.39
C GLU A 535 54.60 6.58 -9.25
N GLY A 536 54.81 5.29 -9.55
CA GLY A 536 55.35 4.31 -8.58
C GLY A 536 54.57 3.01 -8.35
N SER A 537 53.46 2.75 -9.04
CA SER A 537 52.73 1.47 -8.94
C SER A 537 53.46 0.33 -9.66
N GLN A 538 53.62 -0.83 -9.00
CA GLN A 538 54.24 -2.03 -9.59
C GLN A 538 53.43 -2.67 -10.75
N LEU A 539 52.24 -2.15 -11.06
CA LEU A 539 51.45 -2.53 -12.24
C LEU A 539 51.76 -1.67 -13.48
N THR A 540 52.53 -0.59 -13.32
CA THR A 540 53.12 0.19 -14.40
C THR A 540 54.62 0.05 -14.28
N GLY A 541 55.22 -0.80 -15.13
CA GLY A 541 56.65 -1.11 -15.12
C GLY A 541 57.50 0.11 -14.75
N GLY A 542 58.34 -0.06 -13.73
CA GLY A 542 59.19 1.00 -13.21
C GLY A 542 59.88 1.74 -14.35
N GLY A 543 59.74 3.06 -14.36
CA GLY A 543 60.35 3.94 -15.35
C GLY A 543 61.85 3.70 -15.38
N GLN A 544 62.30 2.99 -16.42
CA GLN A 544 63.67 3.08 -16.88
C GLN A 544 63.86 4.47 -17.49
N GLU A 545 64.95 5.12 -17.09
CA GLU A 545 65.46 6.36 -17.65
C GLU A 545 65.50 6.30 -19.19
N GLN A 546 65.10 7.40 -19.84
CA GLN A 546 65.22 7.58 -21.27
C GLN A 546 66.69 7.57 -21.69
N GLY A 547 67.09 6.53 -22.42
CA GLY A 547 68.41 6.42 -23.04
C GLY A 547 68.80 5.05 -23.57
N ALA A 548 68.12 3.96 -23.17
CA ALA A 548 68.45 2.60 -23.62
C ALA A 548 67.38 2.04 -24.59
N PRO A 549 67.78 1.35 -25.67
CA PRO A 549 66.83 0.73 -26.60
C PRO A 549 66.04 -0.38 -25.89
N PRO A 550 64.74 -0.55 -26.23
CA PRO A 550 63.85 -1.46 -25.51
C PRO A 550 64.34 -2.90 -25.64
N ARG A 551 64.73 -3.49 -24.50
CA ARG A 551 64.96 -4.93 -24.37
C ARG A 551 63.61 -5.59 -24.07
N HIS A 552 63.18 -6.49 -24.97
CA HIS A 552 61.98 -7.34 -24.90
C HIS A 552 60.74 -6.86 -25.68
N SER A 553 60.88 -6.75 -26.99
CA SER A 553 59.77 -7.08 -27.91
C SER A 553 59.56 -8.60 -27.92
N ILE A 554 58.29 -9.05 -27.90
CA ILE A 554 57.92 -10.42 -28.27
C ILE A 554 58.36 -10.61 -29.73
N PRO A 555 59.18 -11.62 -30.06
CA PRO A 555 59.63 -11.82 -31.44
C PRO A 555 58.51 -12.43 -32.29
N ASP A 556 58.20 -11.80 -33.42
CA ASP A 556 57.17 -12.25 -34.36
C ASP A 556 57.54 -13.51 -35.17
N SER A 557 58.66 -14.19 -34.85
CA SER A 557 59.04 -15.46 -35.48
C SER A 557 59.96 -16.35 -34.65
N VAL A 558 59.93 -17.66 -34.97
CA VAL A 558 60.54 -18.78 -34.23
C VAL A 558 62.09 -18.76 -34.17
N THR A 559 62.77 -17.86 -34.87
CA THR A 559 64.25 -17.79 -34.90
C THR A 559 64.88 -17.00 -33.74
N GLY A 560 64.10 -16.38 -32.85
CA GLY A 560 64.61 -15.54 -31.74
C GLY A 560 65.04 -16.25 -30.46
N LEU A 561 64.98 -17.58 -30.37
CA LEU A 561 65.17 -18.37 -29.13
C LEU A 561 66.61 -18.91 -28.91
N ARG A 562 67.67 -18.18 -29.29
CA ARG A 562 69.05 -18.58 -28.91
C ARG A 562 69.78 -17.48 -28.16
N GLU A 563 69.97 -17.70 -26.87
CA GLU A 563 70.92 -16.96 -26.02
C GLU A 563 72.36 -17.07 -26.56
N PRO A 564 73.18 -16.03 -26.32
CA PRO A 564 74.59 -16.23 -26.06
C PRO A 564 74.96 -15.78 -24.63
N ARG A 565 75.61 -16.70 -23.91
CA ARG A 565 76.52 -16.50 -22.77
C ARG A 565 77.69 -15.55 -23.14
N PRO A 566 78.48 -15.01 -22.19
CA PRO A 566 78.57 -15.28 -20.76
C PRO A 566 78.17 -14.13 -19.83
#